data_AF-A0A2A5C743-F1
#
_entry.id   AF-A0A2A5C743-F1
#
_cell.length_a   1.000
_cell.length_b   1.000
_cell.length_c   1.000
_cell.angle_alpha   90.00
_cell.angle_beta   90.00
_cell.angle_gamma   90.00
#
_symmetry.space_group_name_H-M   'P 1'
#
loop_
_entity.id
_entity.type
_entity.pdbx_description
1 polymer ?
#
loop_
_entity_poly.entity_id
_entity_poly.type
_entity_poly.pdbx_seq_one_letter_code
_entity_poly.pdbx_strand_id
1 'polypeptide(L)'
;MDGRDHPSETAPHTWGGFSTGEFVGDTLVVHTTHLKSGWIRRNGLALTDEATLDELFFLNQEGTLLTHVSIVTDSNYLTEPFVRTNGFEWLTRAEMGPYPCRSAVELDRPVGEIPHWMMNSEEALVGREEFAERWDIPVEAGRGGAHTALPEYIDVVR
;
A
#
# COMPACT_ATOMS: atom_id res chain seq x y z
N MET A 1 10.80 17.20 -12.97
CA MET A 1 11.40 18.15 -12.02
C MET A 1 12.83 18.55 -12.37
N ASP A 2 13.52 17.82 -13.25
CA ASP A 2 14.88 18.10 -13.72
C ASP A 2 14.97 18.37 -15.24
N GLY A 3 13.82 18.59 -15.88
CA GLY A 3 13.71 18.92 -17.31
C GLY A 3 13.92 17.75 -18.27
N ARG A 4 14.10 16.52 -17.79
CA ARG A 4 14.16 15.34 -18.67
C ARG A 4 12.79 15.03 -19.27
N ASP A 5 12.80 14.58 -20.52
CA ASP A 5 11.60 14.12 -21.20
C ASP A 5 11.00 12.89 -20.51
N HIS A 6 9.68 12.75 -20.60
CA HIS A 6 9.01 11.56 -20.12
C HIS A 6 9.43 10.33 -20.95
N PRO A 7 9.72 9.17 -20.32
CA PRO A 7 10.08 7.97 -21.06
C PRO A 7 8.96 7.51 -21.99
N SER A 8 9.34 6.86 -23.08
CA SER A 8 8.42 6.14 -23.98
C SER A 8 7.75 4.99 -23.25
N GLU A 9 6.56 4.57 -23.67
CA GLU A 9 5.83 3.43 -23.07
C GLU A 9 6.64 2.13 -22.96
N THR A 10 7.61 1.90 -23.83
CA THR A 10 8.45 0.69 -23.81
C THR A 10 9.73 0.83 -22.98
N ALA A 11 9.91 1.94 -22.25
CA ALA A 11 11.09 2.09 -21.40
C ALA A 11 11.07 1.06 -20.26
N PRO A 12 12.23 0.67 -19.71
CA PRO A 12 12.26 -0.28 -18.59
C PRO A 12 11.56 0.26 -17.35
N HIS A 13 10.63 -0.52 -16.79
CA HIS A 13 9.97 -0.19 -15.54
C HIS A 13 10.88 -0.47 -14.35
N THR A 14 10.82 0.40 -13.34
CA THR A 14 11.65 0.29 -12.13
C THR A 14 10.79 0.29 -10.87
N TRP A 15 11.37 -0.13 -9.74
CA TRP A 15 10.67 -0.08 -8.46
C TRP A 15 10.29 1.35 -8.02
N GLY A 16 11.02 2.37 -8.48
CA GLY A 16 10.73 3.77 -8.19
C GLY A 16 9.93 4.49 -9.29
N GLY A 17 9.65 3.82 -10.40
CA GLY A 17 8.98 4.42 -11.55
C GLY A 17 9.74 5.59 -12.18
N PHE A 18 8.99 6.42 -12.90
CA PHE A 18 9.41 7.73 -13.40
C PHE A 18 8.41 8.78 -12.94
N SER A 19 8.88 9.79 -12.23
CA SER A 19 8.01 10.82 -11.62
C SER A 19 8.19 12.19 -12.27
N THR A 20 7.07 12.81 -12.65
CA THR A 20 6.97 14.21 -13.05
C THR A 20 6.21 14.98 -11.99
N GLY A 21 6.71 16.15 -11.59
CA GLY A 21 6.09 16.97 -10.56
C GLY A 21 5.89 18.40 -11.02
N GLU A 22 4.77 18.99 -10.61
CA GLU A 22 4.42 20.38 -10.80
C GLU A 22 3.75 20.96 -9.55
N PHE A 23 3.85 22.27 -9.37
CA PHE A 23 3.14 22.96 -8.29
C PHE A 23 1.78 23.44 -8.78
N VAL A 24 0.72 23.03 -8.07
CA VAL A 24 -0.65 23.54 -8.24
C VAL A 24 -0.98 24.34 -6.98
N GLY A 25 -0.87 25.66 -7.07
CA GLY A 25 -0.93 26.52 -5.88
C GLY A 25 0.25 26.28 -4.94
N ASP A 26 -0.04 25.89 -3.70
CA ASP A 26 0.93 25.53 -2.65
C ASP A 26 1.18 24.02 -2.53
N THR A 27 0.54 23.21 -3.39
CA THR A 27 0.67 21.76 -3.40
C THR A 27 1.61 21.30 -4.50
N LEU A 28 2.61 20.49 -4.15
CA LEU A 28 3.41 19.75 -5.12
C LEU A 28 2.62 18.49 -5.51
N VAL A 29 2.21 18.43 -6.78
CA VAL A 29 1.56 17.26 -7.38
C VAL A 29 2.61 16.49 -8.15
N VAL A 30 2.75 15.20 -7.86
CA VAL A 30 3.72 14.29 -8.49
C VAL A 30 2.97 13.13 -9.13
N HIS A 31 3.11 12.99 -10.45
CA HIS A 31 2.59 11.86 -11.20
C HIS A 31 3.71 10.88 -11.51
N THR A 32 3.51 9.60 -11.22
CA THR A 32 4.49 8.53 -11.41
C THR A 32 3.93 7.41 -12.28
N THR A 33 4.73 7.01 -13.28
CA THR A 33 4.46 5.89 -14.21
C THR A 33 5.65 4.93 -14.28
N HIS A 34 5.64 3.96 -15.20
CA HIS A 34 6.75 3.01 -15.41
C HIS A 34 7.11 2.23 -14.14
N LEU A 35 6.10 1.93 -13.32
CA LEU A 35 6.26 1.17 -12.10
C LEU A 35 6.43 -0.30 -12.43
N LYS A 36 7.35 -0.97 -11.74
CA LYS A 36 7.48 -2.42 -11.85
C LYS A 36 6.34 -3.09 -11.09
N SER A 37 5.78 -4.16 -11.66
CA SER A 37 4.79 -5.00 -10.99
C SER A 37 5.23 -5.40 -9.58
N GLY A 38 4.34 -5.30 -8.61
CA GLY A 38 4.66 -5.51 -7.20
C GLY A 38 3.44 -5.58 -6.31
N TRP A 39 3.56 -5.01 -5.11
CA TRP A 39 2.51 -5.04 -4.09
C TRP A 39 2.34 -3.65 -3.49
N ILE A 40 1.10 -3.13 -3.50
CA ILE A 40 0.71 -1.87 -2.87
C ILE A 40 0.92 -1.94 -1.35
N ARG A 41 0.67 -3.12 -0.78
CA ARG A 41 0.83 -3.40 0.65
C ARG A 41 1.44 -4.78 0.87
N ARG A 42 2.12 -4.94 2.00
CA ARG A 42 2.73 -6.22 2.44
C ARG A 42 1.71 -7.34 2.67
N ASN A 43 0.42 -7.03 2.80
CA ASN A 43 -0.65 -8.01 2.95
C ASN A 43 -1.12 -8.61 1.61
N GLY A 44 -0.44 -8.34 0.50
CA GLY A 44 -0.68 -9.02 -0.77
C GLY A 44 -1.62 -8.33 -1.75
N LEU A 45 -1.87 -7.02 -1.60
CA LEU A 45 -2.60 -6.26 -2.63
C LEU A 45 -1.66 -5.97 -3.81
N ALA A 46 -1.88 -6.66 -4.93
CA ALA A 46 -1.02 -6.60 -6.11
C ALA A 46 -1.07 -5.25 -6.82
N LEU A 47 0.00 -4.96 -7.58
CA LEU A 47 0.16 -3.80 -8.44
C LEU A 47 0.69 -4.28 -9.79
N THR A 48 0.03 -3.90 -10.88
CA THR A 48 0.52 -4.13 -12.24
C THR A 48 1.60 -3.12 -12.62
N ASP A 49 2.25 -3.36 -13.75
CA ASP A 49 3.15 -2.41 -14.38
C ASP A 49 2.44 -1.28 -15.14
N GLU A 50 1.12 -1.41 -15.37
CA GLU A 50 0.24 -0.37 -15.93
C GLU A 50 -0.26 0.64 -14.88
N ALA A 51 0.04 0.40 -13.60
CA ALA A 51 -0.43 1.24 -12.53
C ALA A 51 0.20 2.65 -12.54
N THR A 52 -0.59 3.63 -12.13
CA THR A 52 -0.13 5.01 -11.92
C THR A 52 -0.20 5.38 -10.44
N LEU A 53 0.68 6.29 -10.03
CA LEU A 53 0.71 6.85 -8.69
C LEU A 53 0.70 8.37 -8.77
N ASP A 54 -0.35 8.98 -8.22
CA ASP A 54 -0.45 10.42 -8.02
C ASP A 54 -0.20 10.74 -6.55
N GLU A 55 0.71 11.65 -6.29
CA GLU A 55 1.08 12.08 -4.95
C GLU A 55 0.89 13.58 -4.77
N LEU A 56 0.30 13.97 -3.66
CA LEU A 56 0.10 15.37 -3.28
C LEU A 56 0.88 15.63 -2.00
N PHE A 57 1.74 16.64 -2.05
CA PHE A 57 2.53 17.09 -0.91
C PHE A 57 2.19 18.54 -0.61
N PHE A 58 1.66 18.80 0.58
CA PHE A 58 1.33 20.16 1.02
C PHE A 58 1.57 20.32 2.52
N LEU A 59 1.96 21.53 2.93
CA LEU A 59 2.17 21.87 4.33
C LEU A 59 0.89 22.45 4.93
N ASN A 60 0.70 22.27 6.24
CA ASN A 60 -0.26 23.08 6.99
C ASN A 60 0.13 24.57 6.98
N GLN A 61 -0.79 25.44 7.41
CA GLN A 61 -0.59 26.88 7.43
C GLN A 61 0.65 27.31 8.27
N GLU A 62 1.00 26.56 9.32
CA GLU A 62 2.18 26.83 10.15
C GLU A 62 3.51 26.29 9.56
N GLY A 63 3.47 25.47 8.51
CA GLY A 63 4.67 24.88 7.90
C GLY A 63 5.34 23.78 8.73
N THR A 64 4.65 23.23 9.73
CA THR A 64 5.18 22.24 10.69
C THR A 64 4.81 20.81 10.36
N LEU A 65 3.71 20.61 9.64
CA LEU A 65 3.17 19.32 9.25
C LEU A 65 3.10 19.22 7.73
N LEU A 66 3.82 18.27 7.16
CA LEU A 66 3.68 17.86 5.77
C LEU A 66 2.61 16.78 5.67
N THR A 67 1.58 17.04 4.88
CA THR A 67 0.61 16.04 4.46
C THR A 67 1.04 15.45 3.13
N HIS A 68 1.10 14.13 3.06
CA HIS A 68 1.35 13.36 1.86
C HIS A 68 0.13 12.51 1.56
N VAL A 69 -0.51 12.75 0.42
CA VAL A 69 -1.57 11.89 -0.11
C VAL A 69 -0.99 11.07 -1.25
N SER A 70 -1.13 9.76 -1.23
CA SER A 70 -0.77 8.86 -2.33
C SER A 70 -2.04 8.21 -2.89
N ILE A 71 -2.22 8.28 -4.19
CA ILE A 71 -3.38 7.76 -4.92
C ILE A 71 -2.86 6.78 -5.96
N VAL A 72 -3.09 5.49 -5.75
CA VAL A 72 -2.69 4.44 -6.70
C VAL A 72 -3.89 4.06 -7.55
N THR A 73 -3.73 4.07 -8.87
CA THR A 73 -4.77 3.64 -9.82
C THR A 73 -4.27 2.44 -10.63
N ASP A 74 -5.03 1.35 -10.59
CA ASP A 74 -4.74 0.12 -11.31
C ASP A 74 -6.05 -0.66 -11.55
N SER A 75 -6.65 -0.52 -12.74
CA SER A 75 -7.94 -1.14 -13.04
C SER A 75 -7.91 -2.67 -13.10
N ASN A 76 -6.73 -3.29 -13.16
CA ASN A 76 -6.61 -4.75 -13.19
C ASN A 76 -6.82 -5.38 -11.81
N TYR A 77 -6.40 -4.69 -10.75
CA TYR A 77 -6.51 -5.18 -9.36
C TYR A 77 -7.42 -4.36 -8.46
N LEU A 78 -7.68 -3.09 -8.80
CA LEU A 78 -8.47 -2.18 -7.98
C LEU A 78 -9.75 -1.79 -8.72
N THR A 79 -10.87 -1.88 -8.00
CA THR A 79 -12.17 -1.41 -8.50
C THR A 79 -12.30 0.12 -8.45
N GLU A 80 -11.48 0.79 -7.64
CA GLU A 80 -11.40 2.24 -7.52
C GLU A 80 -9.98 2.66 -7.07
N PRO A 81 -9.58 3.94 -7.23
CA PRO A 81 -8.27 4.40 -6.81
C PRO A 81 -8.02 4.18 -5.31
N PHE A 82 -6.84 3.67 -4.99
CA PHE A 82 -6.44 3.39 -3.62
C PHE A 82 -5.74 4.60 -2.99
N VAL A 83 -6.45 5.28 -2.08
CA VAL A 83 -5.98 6.52 -1.45
C VAL A 83 -5.40 6.24 -0.07
N ARG A 84 -4.24 6.83 0.22
CA ARG A 84 -3.65 6.88 1.57
C ARG A 84 -3.16 8.27 1.89
N THR A 85 -3.29 8.65 3.15
CA THR A 85 -2.76 9.90 3.67
C THR A 85 -1.77 9.60 4.79
N ASN A 86 -0.59 10.22 4.74
CA ASN A 86 0.41 10.19 5.79
C ASN A 86 0.69 11.63 6.25
N GLY A 87 0.94 11.83 7.54
CA GLY A 87 1.39 13.08 8.12
C GLY A 87 2.83 12.97 8.59
N PHE A 88 3.65 13.98 8.28
CA PHE A 88 5.04 14.05 8.70
C PHE A 88 5.29 15.36 9.44
N GLU A 89 5.79 15.28 10.66
CA GLU A 89 6.26 16.44 11.41
C GLU A 89 7.79 16.54 11.34
N TRP A 90 8.29 17.77 11.32
CA TRP A 90 9.73 18.00 11.27
C TRP A 90 10.40 17.69 12.62
N LEU A 91 11.27 16.68 12.65
CA LEU A 91 12.10 16.35 13.81
C LEU A 91 13.51 16.95 13.65
N THR A 92 13.83 17.96 14.46
CA THR A 92 15.15 18.62 14.44
C THR A 92 16.29 17.79 15.03
N ARG A 93 15.95 16.74 15.80
CA ARG A 93 16.90 15.77 16.37
C ARG A 93 16.37 14.36 16.13
N ALA A 94 16.69 13.80 14.97
CA ALA A 94 16.41 12.41 14.67
C ALA A 94 17.55 11.53 15.20
N GLU A 95 17.26 10.70 16.19
CA GLU A 95 18.12 9.57 16.55
C GLU A 95 17.46 8.30 15.99
N MET A 96 18.07 7.71 14.97
CA MET A 96 17.69 6.38 14.51
C MET A 96 18.54 5.36 15.25
N GLY A 97 17.92 4.60 16.14
CA GLY A 97 18.59 3.49 16.82
C GLY A 97 19.12 2.47 15.80
N PRO A 98 20.20 1.74 16.12
CA PRO A 98 20.70 0.70 15.23
C PRO A 98 19.61 -0.35 14.96
N TYR A 99 19.31 -0.61 13.69
CA TYR A 99 18.40 -1.68 13.33
C TYR A 99 19.05 -3.02 13.68
N PRO A 100 18.37 -3.91 14.42
CA PRO A 100 18.93 -5.22 14.73
C PRO A 100 18.99 -6.07 13.46
N CYS A 101 20.15 -6.12 12.80
CA CYS A 101 20.43 -6.98 11.64
C CYS A 101 20.59 -8.46 12.03
N ARG A 102 19.74 -8.97 12.92
CA ARG A 102 19.71 -10.36 13.34
C ARG A 102 18.43 -10.99 12.81
N SER A 103 18.53 -12.24 12.35
CA SER A 103 17.34 -13.04 12.07
C SER A 103 16.49 -13.13 13.34
N ALA A 104 15.24 -12.71 13.26
CA ALA A 104 14.25 -12.98 14.29
C ALA A 104 13.54 -14.29 13.95
N VAL A 105 13.35 -15.15 14.95
CA VAL A 105 12.40 -16.26 14.85
C VAL A 105 11.04 -15.68 15.20
N GLU A 106 10.20 -15.42 14.20
CA GLU A 106 8.85 -14.86 14.41
C GLU A 106 7.90 -15.89 15.06
N LEU A 107 8.07 -17.17 14.71
CA LEU A 107 7.32 -18.31 15.24
C LEU A 107 8.28 -19.47 15.46
N ASP A 108 8.37 -19.98 16.69
CA ASP A 108 9.18 -21.16 17.00
C ASP A 108 8.54 -22.41 16.39
N ARG A 109 9.26 -23.07 15.48
CA ARG A 109 8.78 -24.25 14.75
C ARG A 109 9.88 -25.30 14.64
N PRO A 110 9.53 -26.59 14.68
CA PRO A 110 10.43 -27.68 14.36
C PRO A 110 11.16 -27.48 13.03
N VAL A 111 12.44 -27.83 13.01
CA VAL A 111 13.26 -27.78 11.78
C VAL A 111 12.65 -28.68 10.71
N GLY A 112 12.41 -28.13 9.53
CA GLY A 112 11.83 -28.84 8.39
C GLY A 112 10.30 -28.77 8.31
N GLU A 113 9.63 -28.17 9.30
CA GLU A 113 8.21 -27.86 9.19
C GLU A 113 8.02 -26.66 8.25
N ILE A 114 7.46 -26.93 7.07
CA ILE A 114 7.03 -25.90 6.13
C ILE A 114 5.50 -25.84 6.27
N PRO A 115 4.93 -24.79 6.87
CA PRO A 115 3.49 -24.63 6.92
C PRO A 115 2.98 -24.47 5.50
N HIS A 116 2.23 -25.46 5.04
CA HIS A 116 1.56 -25.43 3.77
C HIS A 116 0.19 -26.06 3.97
N TRP A 117 -0.85 -25.34 3.56
CA TRP A 117 -2.14 -25.95 3.33
C TRP A 117 -2.29 -26.16 1.84
N MET A 118 -2.77 -27.34 1.45
CA MET A 118 -3.09 -27.58 0.06
C MET A 118 -4.22 -26.63 -0.36
N MET A 119 -4.15 -26.11 -1.57
CA MET A 119 -5.22 -25.27 -2.10
C MET A 119 -6.53 -26.06 -2.05
N ASN A 120 -7.54 -25.49 -1.40
CA ASN A 120 -8.87 -26.09 -1.16
C ASN A 120 -8.91 -27.28 -0.17
N SER A 121 -7.88 -27.47 0.66
CA SER A 121 -7.99 -28.37 1.82
C SER A 121 -8.94 -27.80 2.88
N GLU A 122 -9.42 -28.65 3.79
CA GLU A 122 -10.25 -28.22 4.91
C GLU A 122 -9.55 -27.14 5.75
N GLU A 123 -8.27 -27.32 6.02
CA GLU A 123 -7.45 -26.36 6.77
C GLU A 123 -7.35 -25.02 6.04
N ALA A 124 -7.17 -25.04 4.71
CA ALA A 124 -7.14 -23.82 3.91
C ALA A 124 -8.50 -23.11 3.84
N LEU A 125 -9.62 -23.81 4.06
CA LEU A 125 -10.95 -23.22 4.12
C LEU A 125 -11.19 -22.60 5.50
N VAL A 126 -10.92 -23.34 6.58
CA VAL A 126 -11.01 -22.85 7.96
C VAL A 126 -10.11 -21.63 8.16
N GLY A 127 -8.89 -21.65 7.63
CA GLY A 127 -7.96 -20.52 7.74
C GLY A 127 -8.43 -19.23 7.06
N ARG A 128 -9.37 -19.30 6.10
CA ARG A 128 -9.97 -18.09 5.48
C ARG A 128 -10.95 -17.40 6.43
N GLU A 129 -11.50 -18.14 7.38
CA GLU A 129 -12.53 -17.67 8.31
C GLU A 129 -11.93 -17.40 9.70
N GLU A 130 -10.81 -18.04 10.07
CA GLU A 130 -10.19 -17.95 11.39
C GLU A 130 -9.99 -16.51 11.88
N PHE A 131 -9.51 -15.61 11.03
CA PHE A 131 -9.33 -14.20 11.40
C PHE A 131 -10.67 -13.53 11.71
N ALA A 132 -11.67 -13.75 10.86
CA ALA A 132 -12.99 -13.18 11.00
C ALA A 132 -13.67 -13.68 12.27
N GLU A 133 -13.66 -14.99 12.51
CA GLU A 133 -14.24 -15.62 13.71
C GLU A 133 -13.54 -15.17 15.00
N ARG A 134 -12.20 -15.11 15.01
CA ARG A 134 -11.43 -14.73 16.19
C ARG A 134 -11.76 -13.31 16.67
N TRP A 135 -12.09 -12.41 15.74
CA TRP A 135 -12.32 -11.00 16.03
C TRP A 135 -13.79 -10.57 15.94
N ASP A 136 -14.71 -11.53 15.77
CA ASP A 136 -16.14 -11.28 15.58
C ASP A 136 -16.43 -10.30 14.42
N ILE A 137 -15.68 -10.49 13.32
CA ILE A 137 -15.81 -9.70 12.09
C ILE A 137 -16.58 -10.54 11.08
N PRO A 138 -17.59 -10.00 10.38
CA PRO A 138 -18.23 -10.70 9.27
C PRO A 138 -17.21 -11.13 8.21
N VAL A 139 -17.27 -12.38 7.76
CA VAL A 139 -16.29 -12.95 6.79
C VAL A 139 -16.15 -12.08 5.55
N GLU A 140 -17.26 -11.55 5.03
CA GLU A 140 -17.24 -10.68 3.84
C GLU A 140 -16.54 -9.34 4.09
N ALA A 141 -16.54 -8.81 5.33
CA ALA A 141 -15.73 -7.64 5.68
C ALA A 141 -14.23 -7.94 5.67
N GLY A 142 -13.83 -9.17 5.99
CA GLY A 142 -12.43 -9.61 5.98
C GLY A 142 -11.84 -9.80 4.58
N ARG A 143 -12.68 -9.94 3.54
CA ARG A 143 -12.25 -10.16 2.16
C ARG A 143 -11.83 -8.89 1.41
N GLY A 144 -12.13 -7.73 1.96
CA GLY A 144 -11.77 -6.42 1.40
C GLY A 144 -12.59 -6.02 0.17
N GLY A 145 -12.11 -5.01 -0.55
CA GLY A 145 -12.79 -4.40 -1.69
C GLY A 145 -13.17 -2.94 -1.42
N ALA A 146 -13.39 -2.16 -2.47
CA ALA A 146 -13.73 -0.73 -2.42
C ALA A 146 -14.80 -0.39 -1.36
N HIS A 147 -15.95 -1.05 -1.47
CA HIS A 147 -17.07 -0.85 -0.56
C HIS A 147 -16.69 -1.08 0.91
N THR A 148 -15.79 -2.02 1.23
CA THR A 148 -15.35 -2.27 2.61
C THR A 148 -14.46 -1.16 3.20
N ALA A 149 -13.90 -0.28 2.37
CA ALA A 149 -13.11 0.87 2.81
C ALA A 149 -13.97 2.07 3.23
N LEU A 150 -15.27 2.05 2.91
CA LEU A 150 -16.20 3.14 3.16
C LEU A 150 -16.88 3.01 4.53
N PRO A 151 -17.08 4.11 5.28
CA PRO A 151 -17.76 4.08 6.57
C PRO A 151 -19.16 3.45 6.52
N GLU A 152 -19.89 3.65 5.43
CA GLU A 152 -21.27 3.19 5.22
C GLU A 152 -21.38 1.66 5.15
N TYR A 153 -20.28 0.94 4.93
CA TYR A 153 -20.30 -0.52 4.89
C TYR A 153 -20.75 -1.15 6.21
N ILE A 154 -20.54 -0.45 7.33
CA ILE A 154 -21.00 -0.88 8.66
C ILE A 154 -22.52 -1.07 8.73
N ASP A 155 -23.28 -0.39 7.87
CA ASP A 155 -24.74 -0.49 7.85
C ASP A 155 -25.23 -1.72 7.08
N VAL A 156 -24.39 -2.29 6.20
CA VAL A 156 -24.74 -3.41 5.31
C VAL A 156 -24.23 -4.75 5.85
N VAL A 157 -23.13 -4.74 6.61
CA VAL A 157 -22.43 -5.96 7.01
C VAL A 157 -22.82 -6.52 8.39
N ARG A 158 -23.79 -5.90 9.07
CA ARG A 158 -24.28 -6.33 10.40
C ARG A 158 -25.13 -7.60 10.36
#